data_AF-A0A497RL62-F1
#
_entry.id   AF-A0A497RL62-F1
#
_cell.length_a   1.000
_cell.length_b   1.000
_cell.length_c   1.000
_cell.angle_alpha   90.00
_cell.angle_beta   90.00
_cell.angle_gamma   90.00
#
_symmetry.space_group_name_H-M   'P 1'
#
loop_
_entity.id
_entity.type
_entity.pdbx_description
1 polymer ?
#
loop_
_entity_poly.entity_id
_entity_poly.type
_entity_poly.pdbx_seq_one_letter_code
_entity_poly.pdbx_strand_id
1 'polypeptide(L)'
;KLGVEISTAYDSQTGDRLLDLHGLLAGKPYRGKPPPCIQFILKGLPMGMRNEGCVRLASYLLHFRRLRPETVLRKLLEWNAKNRPPLPEREVRAAFESVLKHGYLYGCQSLRQFGCNRAKCNIRPLRPITEDDWW
;
A
#
# COMPACT_ATOMS: atom_id res chain seq x y z
N LYS A 1 -9.60 -19.00 24.10
CA LYS A 1 -8.29 -19.27 23.47
C LYS A 1 -8.56 -19.98 22.14
N LEU A 2 -8.53 -19.25 21.03
CA LEU A 2 -8.62 -19.83 19.69
C LEU A 2 -7.26 -19.62 19.04
N GLY A 3 -6.46 -20.69 19.00
CA GLY A 3 -5.18 -20.71 18.31
C GLY A 3 -5.45 -20.75 16.81
N VAL A 4 -5.03 -19.72 16.09
CA VAL A 4 -4.97 -19.76 14.63
C VAL A 4 -3.68 -20.49 14.28
N GLU A 5 -3.78 -21.71 13.76
CA GLU A 5 -2.64 -22.41 13.18
C GLU A 5 -2.23 -21.66 11.90
N ILE A 6 -1.12 -20.93 11.99
CA ILE A 6 -0.49 -20.28 10.85
C ILE A 6 0.23 -21.39 10.09
N SER A 7 -0.29 -21.75 8.91
CA SER A 7 0.39 -22.64 7.96
C SER A 7 1.75 -22.03 7.61
N THR A 8 2.81 -22.61 8.15
CA THR A 8 4.19 -22.22 7.88
C THR A 8 4.71 -23.16 6.80
N ALA A 9 4.76 -22.69 5.56
CA ALA A 9 5.57 -23.38 4.56
C ALA A 9 7.04 -23.20 4.97
N TYR A 10 7.65 -24.27 5.47
CA TYR A 10 9.05 -24.34 5.85
C TYR A 10 9.90 -24.56 4.60
N ASP A 11 10.82 -23.64 4.31
CA ASP A 11 11.85 -23.86 3.28
C ASP A 11 13.05 -24.58 3.92
N SER A 12 13.18 -25.86 3.61
CA SER A 12 14.22 -26.73 4.16
C SER A 12 15.63 -26.43 3.65
N GLN A 13 15.79 -25.60 2.63
CA GLN A 13 17.10 -25.24 2.07
C GLN A 13 17.70 -23.97 2.68
N THR A 14 16.87 -23.04 3.14
CA THR A 14 17.32 -21.73 3.64
C THR A 14 17.14 -21.55 5.15
N GLY A 15 16.32 -22.39 5.81
CA GLY A 15 16.06 -22.31 7.25
C GLY A 15 15.19 -21.11 7.66
N ASP A 16 14.71 -20.32 6.71
CA ASP A 16 13.87 -19.16 6.95
C ASP A 16 12.39 -19.55 7.00
N ARG A 17 11.68 -19.04 8.01
CA ARG A 17 10.21 -19.16 8.07
C ARG A 17 9.60 -18.23 7.02
N LEU A 18 8.99 -18.79 5.99
CA LEU A 18 8.26 -18.05 4.97
C LEU A 18 6.96 -17.48 5.58
N LEU A 19 7.03 -16.31 6.20
CA LEU A 19 5.85 -15.55 6.57
C LEU A 19 5.45 -14.68 5.37
N ASP A 20 4.26 -14.95 4.83
CA ASP A 20 3.62 -14.01 3.91
C ASP A 20 3.29 -12.70 4.65
N LEU A 21 2.89 -11.65 3.94
CA LEU A 21 2.62 -10.35 4.57
C LEU A 21 1.50 -10.45 5.63
N HIS A 22 0.59 -11.41 5.49
CA HIS A 22 -0.47 -11.68 6.45
C HIS A 22 0.10 -12.30 7.75
N GLY A 23 1.01 -13.26 7.65
CA GLY A 23 1.76 -13.84 8.77
C GLY A 23 2.73 -12.85 9.41
N LEU A 24 3.39 -11.99 8.62
CA LEU A 24 4.28 -10.93 9.10
C LEU A 24 3.51 -9.89 9.93
N LEU A 25 2.31 -9.51 9.47
CA LEU A 25 1.49 -8.53 10.16
C LEU A 25 0.64 -9.16 11.27
N ALA A 26 0.38 -10.48 11.24
CA ALA A 26 -0.50 -11.19 12.16
C ALA A 26 -1.85 -10.44 12.38
N GLY A 27 -2.41 -9.92 11.28
CA GLY A 27 -3.65 -9.12 11.31
C GLY A 27 -3.53 -7.74 11.97
N LYS A 28 -2.33 -7.28 12.35
CA LYS A 28 -2.06 -5.93 12.88
C LYS A 28 -1.82 -4.93 11.75
N PRO A 29 -2.12 -3.64 11.95
CA PRO A 29 -1.84 -2.64 10.94
C PRO A 29 -0.34 -2.42 10.77
N TYR A 30 0.11 -2.21 9.54
CA TYR A 30 1.51 -1.94 9.26
C TYR A 30 1.93 -0.61 9.91
N ARG A 31 3.11 -0.57 10.56
CA ARG A 31 3.66 0.63 11.21
C ARG A 31 5.01 1.10 10.68
N GLY A 32 5.71 0.29 9.89
CA GLY A 32 7.02 0.63 9.30
C GLY A 32 6.99 1.69 8.19
N LYS A 33 8.15 1.88 7.54
CA LYS A 33 8.36 2.85 6.46
C LYS A 33 7.44 2.55 5.26
N PRO A 34 6.84 3.54 4.59
CA PRO A 34 6.05 3.26 3.39
C PRO A 34 6.87 2.55 2.31
N PRO A 35 6.29 1.64 1.51
CA PRO A 35 7.01 1.01 0.40
C PRO A 35 7.38 2.03 -0.69
N PRO A 36 8.35 1.71 -1.57
CA PRO A 36 8.83 2.63 -2.61
C PRO A 36 7.70 3.27 -3.44
N CYS A 37 6.69 2.50 -3.82
CA CYS A 37 5.55 3.00 -4.58
C CYS A 37 4.71 4.04 -3.83
N ILE A 38 4.50 3.85 -2.53
CA ILE A 38 3.78 4.83 -1.70
C ILE A 38 4.67 6.05 -1.44
N GLN A 39 5.98 5.86 -1.23
CA GLN A 39 6.92 6.99 -1.13
C GLN A 39 6.92 7.85 -2.39
N PHE A 40 6.85 7.24 -3.58
CA PHE A 40 6.71 7.95 -4.84
C PHE A 40 5.46 8.82 -4.87
N ILE A 41 4.29 8.22 -4.56
CA ILE A 41 3.02 8.96 -4.51
C ILE A 41 3.13 10.13 -3.52
N LEU A 42 3.67 9.91 -2.31
CA LEU A 42 3.77 10.91 -1.24
C LEU A 42 4.57 12.18 -1.59
N LYS A 43 5.40 12.14 -2.63
CA LYS A 43 6.14 13.32 -3.15
C LYS A 43 5.24 14.32 -3.86
N GLY A 44 4.02 13.91 -4.23
CA GLY A 44 3.15 14.64 -5.15
C GLY A 44 3.27 14.10 -6.57
N LEU A 45 2.21 14.27 -7.36
CA LEU A 45 2.07 13.71 -8.69
C LEU A 45 1.76 14.78 -9.74
N PRO A 46 2.20 14.59 -11.00
CA PRO A 46 1.86 15.46 -12.10
C PRO A 46 0.42 15.25 -12.58
N MET A 47 -0.06 16.15 -13.44
CA MET A 47 -1.33 15.99 -14.16
C MET A 47 -1.44 14.59 -14.81
N GLY A 48 -2.66 14.03 -14.82
CA GLY A 48 -2.94 12.68 -15.34
C GLY A 48 -2.79 11.55 -14.31
N MET A 49 -1.96 11.69 -13.27
CA MET A 49 -1.71 10.59 -12.32
C MET A 49 -2.36 10.75 -10.94
N ARG A 50 -2.82 11.97 -10.62
CA ARG A 50 -3.23 12.36 -9.25
C ARG A 50 -4.46 11.62 -8.74
N ASN A 51 -5.49 11.41 -9.58
CA ASN A 51 -6.71 10.73 -9.13
C ASN A 51 -6.41 9.27 -8.73
N GLU A 52 -5.75 8.53 -9.62
CA GLU A 52 -5.27 7.17 -9.38
C GLU A 52 -4.34 7.08 -8.16
N GLY A 53 -3.44 8.06 -8.00
CA GLY A 53 -2.57 8.16 -6.83
C GLY A 53 -3.33 8.43 -5.54
N CYS A 54 -4.35 9.28 -5.57
CA CYS A 54 -5.22 9.59 -4.44
C CYS A 54 -5.94 8.34 -3.94
N VAL A 55 -6.54 7.58 -4.85
CA VAL A 55 -7.25 6.33 -4.55
C VAL A 55 -6.31 5.28 -3.93
N ARG A 56 -5.12 5.09 -4.50
CA ARG A 56 -4.12 4.15 -3.96
C ARG A 56 -3.58 4.58 -2.59
N LEU A 57 -3.33 5.88 -2.41
CA LEU A 57 -2.88 6.42 -1.13
C LEU A 57 -3.97 6.28 -0.06
N ALA A 58 -5.23 6.57 -0.41
CA ALA A 58 -6.38 6.39 0.48
C ALA A 58 -6.51 4.94 0.92
N SER A 59 -6.47 3.98 -0.03
CA SER A 59 -6.54 2.55 0.26
C SER A 59 -5.41 2.08 1.19
N TYR A 60 -4.16 2.52 0.93
CA TYR A 60 -3.02 2.22 1.79
C TYR A 60 -3.23 2.76 3.22
N LEU A 61 -3.68 4.00 3.36
CA LEU A 61 -3.87 4.63 4.67
C LEU A 61 -5.06 4.03 5.45
N LEU A 62 -6.16 3.70 4.76
CA LEU A 62 -7.37 3.13 5.35
C LEU A 62 -7.20 1.66 5.70
N HIS A 63 -6.76 0.83 4.76
CA HIS A 63 -6.86 -0.63 4.93
C HIS A 63 -5.55 -1.23 5.43
N PHE A 64 -4.41 -0.76 4.91
CA PHE A 64 -3.11 -1.31 5.29
C PHE A 64 -2.55 -0.67 6.56
N ARG A 65 -2.72 0.64 6.71
CA ARG A 65 -2.34 1.37 7.93
C ARG A 65 -3.46 1.44 8.97
N ARG A 66 -4.72 1.14 8.60
CA ARG A 66 -5.88 1.22 9.51
C ARG A 66 -5.95 2.53 10.28
N LEU A 67 -5.76 3.64 9.57
CA LEU A 67 -5.97 4.97 10.13
C LEU A 67 -7.46 5.31 10.13
N ARG A 68 -7.86 6.20 11.04
CA ARG A 68 -9.24 6.72 11.10
C ARG A 68 -9.59 7.50 9.83
N PRO A 69 -10.81 7.38 9.28
CA PRO A 69 -11.23 8.04 8.05
C PRO A 69 -10.92 9.55 8.00
N GLU A 70 -11.19 10.28 9.09
CA GLU A 70 -10.96 11.72 9.18
C GLU A 70 -9.47 12.06 9.10
N THR A 71 -8.63 11.21 9.68
CA THR A 71 -7.17 11.34 9.62
C THR A 71 -6.66 11.09 8.20
N VAL A 72 -7.26 10.13 7.48
CA VAL A 72 -6.90 9.84 6.09
C VAL A 72 -7.27 11.01 5.19
N LEU A 73 -8.50 11.52 5.28
CA LEU A 73 -8.93 12.64 4.44
C LEU A 73 -8.03 13.87 4.62
N ARG A 74 -7.71 14.23 5.87
CA ARG A 74 -6.76 15.33 6.15
C ARG A 74 -5.41 15.10 5.48
N LYS A 75 -4.86 13.88 5.57
CA LYS A 75 -3.58 13.53 4.93
C LYS A 75 -3.64 13.58 3.41
N LEU A 76 -4.77 13.23 2.80
CA LEU A 76 -4.97 13.32 1.35
C LEU A 76 -5.02 14.78 0.89
N LEU A 77 -5.66 15.67 1.66
CA LEU A 77 -5.68 17.11 1.37
C LEU A 77 -4.28 17.73 1.49
N GLU A 78 -3.54 17.38 2.55
CA GLU A 78 -2.13 17.78 2.73
C GLU A 78 -1.24 17.27 1.59
N TRP A 79 -1.45 16.02 1.16
CA TRP A 79 -0.75 15.43 0.03
C TRP A 79 -1.09 16.14 -1.29
N ASN A 80 -2.36 16.48 -1.51
CA ASN A 80 -2.82 17.11 -2.74
C ASN A 80 -2.17 18.48 -2.98
N ALA A 81 -1.82 19.22 -1.91
CA ALA A 81 -1.06 20.47 -2.02
C ALA A 81 0.34 20.29 -2.64
N LYS A 82 0.89 19.08 -2.66
CA LYS A 82 2.17 18.74 -3.30
C LYS A 82 2.02 18.39 -4.78
N ASN A 83 0.80 18.16 -5.27
CA ASN A 83 0.54 17.82 -6.66
C ASN A 83 0.67 19.05 -7.57
N ARG A 84 1.00 18.81 -8.84
CA ARG A 84 1.15 19.88 -9.86
C ARG A 84 0.36 19.55 -11.13
N PRO A 85 -0.81 20.21 -11.37
CA PRO A 85 -1.55 21.05 -10.43
C PRO A 85 -2.22 20.21 -9.32
N PRO A 86 -2.68 20.80 -8.21
CA PRO A 86 -3.57 20.12 -7.27
C PRO A 86 -4.88 19.66 -7.93
N LEU A 87 -5.49 18.60 -7.42
CA LEU A 87 -6.87 18.26 -7.74
C LEU A 87 -7.82 19.27 -7.06
N PRO A 88 -8.99 19.56 -7.64
CA PRO A 88 -10.09 20.19 -6.91
C PRO A 88 -10.39 19.40 -5.63
N GLU A 89 -10.63 20.09 -4.51
CA GLU A 89 -10.88 19.42 -3.22
C GLU A 89 -12.04 18.41 -3.30
N ARG A 90 -13.11 18.74 -4.03
CA ARG A 90 -14.24 17.82 -4.28
C ARG A 90 -13.83 16.49 -4.90
N GLU A 91 -12.81 16.47 -5.76
CA GLU A 91 -12.31 15.25 -6.38
C GLU A 91 -11.49 14.40 -5.39
N VAL A 92 -10.74 15.05 -4.50
CA VAL A 92 -10.04 14.35 -3.41
C VAL A 92 -11.05 13.67 -2.49
N ARG A 93 -12.13 14.39 -2.13
CA ARG A 93 -13.23 13.85 -1.31
C ARG A 93 -13.96 12.71 -2.00
N ALA A 94 -14.32 12.86 -3.26
CA ALA A 94 -14.99 11.81 -4.04
C ALA A 94 -14.12 10.54 -4.17
N ALA A 95 -12.82 10.68 -4.43
CA ALA A 95 -11.88 9.56 -4.47
C ALA A 95 -11.78 8.85 -3.12
N PHE A 96 -11.71 9.63 -2.03
CA PHE A 96 -11.68 9.10 -0.66
C PHE A 96 -12.96 8.33 -0.30
N GLU A 97 -14.14 8.91 -0.58
CA GLU A 97 -15.44 8.30 -0.32
C GLU A 97 -15.64 7.02 -1.12
N SER A 98 -15.19 6.99 -2.38
CA SER A 98 -15.21 5.80 -3.22
C SER A 98 -14.41 4.65 -2.59
N VAL A 99 -13.19 4.92 -2.12
CA VAL A 99 -12.37 3.91 -1.44
C VAL A 99 -13.02 3.47 -0.12
N LEU A 100 -13.54 4.41 0.67
CA LEU A 100 -14.19 4.10 1.94
C LEU A 100 -15.41 3.20 1.75
N LYS A 101 -16.21 3.45 0.71
CA LYS A 101 -17.41 2.68 0.37
C LYS A 101 -17.09 1.28 -0.18
N HIS A 102 -16.10 1.17 -1.05
CA HIS A 102 -15.85 -0.05 -1.81
C HIS A 102 -14.71 -0.93 -1.27
N GLY A 103 -13.87 -0.39 -0.39
CA GLY A 103 -12.80 -1.16 0.25
C GLY A 103 -11.69 -1.62 -0.70
N TYR A 104 -11.43 -0.87 -1.79
CA TYR A 104 -10.45 -1.27 -2.81
C TYR A 104 -9.07 -1.57 -2.21
N LEU A 105 -8.47 -2.69 -2.65
CA LEU A 105 -7.11 -3.09 -2.30
C LEU A 105 -6.25 -3.12 -3.56
N TYR A 106 -5.04 -2.55 -3.48
CA TYR A 106 -4.13 -2.42 -4.62
C TYR A 106 -2.86 -3.23 -4.44
N GLY A 107 -2.63 -4.17 -5.34
CA GLY A 107 -1.43 -5.00 -5.39
C GLY A 107 -0.28 -4.34 -6.17
N CYS A 108 0.90 -4.98 -6.11
CA CYS A 108 2.15 -4.48 -6.71
C CYS A 108 2.01 -4.15 -8.21
N GLN A 109 1.30 -4.98 -8.98
CA GLN A 109 1.11 -4.77 -10.43
C GLN A 109 0.44 -3.43 -10.73
N SER A 110 -0.64 -3.10 -10.00
CA SER A 110 -1.37 -1.82 -10.14
C SER A 110 -0.57 -0.59 -9.66
N LEU A 111 0.56 -0.82 -8.98
CA LEU A 111 1.46 0.20 -8.45
C LEU A 111 2.73 0.37 -9.28
N ARG A 112 2.92 -0.41 -10.37
CA ARG A 112 4.11 -0.31 -11.24
C ARG A 112 4.36 1.10 -11.75
N GLN A 113 3.32 1.77 -12.24
CA GLN A 113 3.40 3.16 -12.72
C GLN A 113 3.79 4.18 -11.63
N PHE A 114 3.74 3.79 -10.36
CA PHE A 114 4.14 4.61 -9.22
C PHE A 114 5.52 4.18 -8.67
N GLY A 115 6.37 3.54 -9.47
CA GLY A 115 7.71 3.14 -9.02
C GLY A 115 7.70 1.98 -8.02
N CYS A 116 6.74 1.06 -8.14
CA CYS A 116 6.81 -0.20 -7.40
C CYS A 116 8.07 -0.96 -7.80
N ASN A 117 8.90 -1.31 -6.82
CA ASN A 117 10.11 -2.09 -7.02
C ASN A 117 10.13 -3.18 -5.94
N ARG A 118 9.86 -4.43 -6.34
CA ARG A 118 9.78 -5.56 -5.40
C ARG A 118 11.13 -5.83 -4.73
N ALA A 119 12.23 -5.75 -5.46
CA ALA A 119 13.58 -5.97 -4.92
C ALA A 119 13.93 -4.99 -3.79
N LYS A 120 13.43 -3.76 -3.84
CA LYS A 120 13.64 -2.71 -2.83
C LYS A 120 12.44 -2.51 -1.88
N CYS A 121 11.44 -3.39 -1.93
CA CYS A 121 10.20 -3.24 -1.16
C CYS A 121 10.36 -3.82 0.24
N ASN A 122 10.26 -2.95 1.25
CA ASN A 122 10.38 -3.30 2.67
C ASN A 122 9.15 -4.01 3.27
N ILE A 123 8.14 -4.32 2.45
CA ILE A 123 6.98 -5.16 2.81
C ILE A 123 6.81 -6.33 1.84
N ARG A 124 7.84 -6.63 1.03
CA ARG A 124 7.81 -7.80 0.15
C ARG A 124 7.57 -9.05 1.02
N PRO A 125 6.57 -9.90 0.68
CA PRO A 125 6.46 -11.21 1.30
C PRO A 125 7.80 -11.93 1.16
N LEU A 126 8.30 -12.52 2.25
CA LEU A 126 9.47 -13.40 2.19
C LEU A 126 9.00 -14.73 1.59
N ARG A 127 8.74 -14.72 0.28
CA ARG A 127 8.71 -15.91 -0.55
C ARG A 127 10.02 -15.99 -1.32
N PRO A 128 10.47 -17.18 -1.75
CA PRO A 128 11.62 -17.30 -2.65
C PRO A 128 11.42 -16.37 -3.85
N ILE A 129 12.43 -15.55 -4.15
CA ILE A 129 12.42 -14.71 -5.37
C ILE A 129 12.51 -15.69 -6.53
N THR A 130 11.48 -15.74 -7.38
CA THR A 130 11.52 -16.51 -8.62
C THR A 130 11.98 -15.63 -9.77
N GLU A 131 12.27 -16.22 -10.93
CA GLU A 131 12.47 -15.44 -12.18
C GLU A 131 11.30 -14.47 -12.42
N ASP A 132 10.12 -14.79 -11.84
CA ASP A 132 8.92 -13.98 -11.95
C ASP A 132 8.86 -12.66 -11.16
N ASP A 133 9.96 -12.25 -10.54
CA ASP A 133 10.02 -11.05 -9.71
C ASP A 133 10.92 -9.94 -10.29
N TRP A 134 11.51 -10.14 -11.47
CA TRP A 134 12.53 -9.27 -12.10
C TRP A 134 12.02 -8.27 -13.16
N TRP A 135 10.71 -8.02 -13.19
CA TRP A 135 10.04 -7.06 -14.09
C TRP A 135 9.43 -5.86 -13.37
#